data_AF-A0A957HEI5-F1
#
_entry.id   AF-A0A957HEI5-F1
#
_cell.length_a   1.000
_cell.length_b   1.000
_cell.length_c   1.000
_cell.angle_alpha   90.00
_cell.angle_beta   90.00
_cell.angle_gamma   90.00
#
_symmetry.space_group_name_H-M   'P 1'
#
loop_
_entity.id
_entity.type
_entity.pdbx_description
1 polymer ?
#
loop_
_entity_poly.entity_id
_entity_poly.type
_entity_poly.pdbx_seq_one_letter_code
_entity_poly.pdbx_strand_id
1 'polypeptide(L)'
;MIIVLANSKPGLIDSCCCLLFCDGISSGSVFYWYVSLTESKMKTRFQKRIYTFGTLLTDVGFLAANLPRAVAMSRNEKISQIFIEKIMTVVTAVNGCVYCSWFHAKQAVEGGLTEAEVQNLFNLQFETDASEFELPALLYAQHYAETNCHPLPDMNDKLTA
;
A
#
# COMPACT_ATOMS: atom_id res chain seq x y z
N MET A 1 -1.83 11.20 -6.40
CA MET A 1 -2.38 9.84 -6.38
C MET A 1 -3.65 9.77 -5.54
N ILE A 2 -3.62 10.26 -4.30
CA ILE A 2 -4.70 10.14 -3.31
C ILE A 2 -6.01 10.87 -3.69
N ILE A 3 -5.96 12.07 -4.26
CA ILE A 3 -7.17 12.81 -4.72
C ILE A 3 -7.82 12.15 -5.97
N VAL A 4 -7.12 11.25 -6.66
CA VAL A 4 -7.62 10.62 -7.90
C VAL A 4 -8.46 9.38 -7.62
N LEU A 5 -8.08 8.62 -6.60
CA LEU A 5 -8.78 7.41 -6.17
C LEU A 5 -10.14 7.70 -5.52
N ALA A 6 -10.31 8.95 -5.03
CA ALA A 6 -11.53 9.44 -4.39
C ALA A 6 -12.75 9.61 -5.32
N ASN A 7 -12.57 9.68 -6.64
CA ASN A 7 -13.62 10.13 -7.57
C ASN A 7 -14.04 9.10 -8.62
N SER A 8 -13.61 7.85 -8.49
CA SER A 8 -14.03 6.79 -9.38
C SER A 8 -15.28 6.07 -8.87
N LYS A 9 -16.25 5.88 -9.78
CA LYS A 9 -17.57 5.28 -9.53
C LYS A 9 -17.50 4.00 -8.66
N PRO A 10 -18.46 3.80 -7.73
CA PRO A 10 -18.54 2.56 -6.96
C PRO A 10 -18.81 1.38 -7.90
N GLY A 11 -17.90 0.40 -7.90
CA GLY A 11 -18.12 -0.91 -8.54
C GLY A 11 -17.29 -1.23 -9.79
N LEU A 12 -16.16 -0.56 -10.06
CA LEU A 12 -15.41 -0.84 -11.31
C LEU A 12 -13.88 -0.92 -11.22
N ILE A 13 -13.27 -1.00 -10.03
CA ILE A 13 -11.81 -0.94 -9.94
C ILE A 13 -11.35 -1.84 -8.81
N ASP A 14 -10.96 -3.06 -9.18
CA ASP A 14 -10.36 -3.94 -8.20
C ASP A 14 -8.86 -3.70 -8.13
N SER A 15 -8.09 -3.34 -9.18
CA SER A 15 -6.63 -3.50 -9.11
C SER A 15 -5.73 -2.31 -8.90
N CYS A 16 -4.83 -2.51 -7.93
CA CYS A 16 -3.41 -2.27 -8.09
C CYS A 16 -2.58 -3.43 -7.49
N CYS A 17 -1.62 -3.92 -8.30
CA CYS A 17 -0.40 -4.67 -7.95
C CYS A 17 -0.51 -6.04 -7.24
N CYS A 18 -0.26 -7.12 -8.00
CA CYS A 18 0.96 -7.94 -7.81
C CYS A 18 1.04 -9.07 -8.87
N LEU A 19 2.13 -9.07 -9.65
CA LEU A 19 2.48 -10.13 -10.59
C LEU A 19 3.54 -11.09 -9.99
N LEU A 20 3.18 -12.38 -9.98
CA LEU A 20 3.98 -13.56 -10.32
C LEU A 20 5.10 -14.12 -9.38
N PHE A 21 4.82 -15.36 -8.91
CA PHE A 21 5.67 -16.54 -8.65
C PHE A 21 6.32 -16.87 -7.27
N CYS A 22 6.49 -18.19 -7.09
CA CYS A 22 7.32 -19.04 -6.20
C CYS A 22 7.08 -19.23 -4.68
N ASP A 23 6.50 -20.41 -4.38
CA ASP A 23 6.99 -21.54 -3.56
C ASP A 23 7.37 -21.35 -2.08
N GLY A 24 6.58 -22.04 -1.23
CA GLY A 24 6.77 -22.14 0.21
C GLY A 24 7.57 -23.38 0.63
N ILE A 25 8.25 -23.26 1.76
CA ILE A 25 8.81 -24.37 2.53
C ILE A 25 8.28 -24.27 3.96
N SER A 26 7.75 -25.39 4.45
CA SER A 26 7.15 -25.60 5.76
C SER A 26 8.07 -26.39 6.70
N SER A 27 8.15 -26.01 7.97
CA SER A 27 8.25 -26.89 9.16
C SER A 27 8.39 -25.97 10.39
N GLY A 28 7.56 -26.06 11.43
CA GLY A 28 7.53 -27.11 12.45
C GLY A 28 8.15 -26.54 13.74
N SER A 29 7.39 -25.81 14.56
CA SER A 29 6.74 -26.24 15.81
C SER A 29 7.67 -26.51 17.01
N VAL A 30 7.25 -25.96 18.15
CA VAL A 30 7.61 -26.27 19.54
C VAL A 30 8.53 -25.23 20.20
N PHE A 31 7.93 -24.25 20.88
CA PHE A 31 8.30 -23.83 22.25
C PHE A 31 7.17 -22.93 22.78
N TYR A 32 6.24 -23.58 23.48
CA TYR A 32 5.01 -23.02 24.01
C TYR A 32 5.27 -22.56 25.46
N TRP A 33 4.66 -21.44 25.87
CA TRP A 33 4.44 -21.01 27.26
C TRP A 33 5.49 -20.14 27.99
N TYR A 34 5.80 -18.92 27.49
CA TYR A 34 6.19 -17.80 28.39
C TYR A 34 6.06 -16.37 27.79
N VAL A 35 5.20 -16.13 26.79
CA VAL A 35 4.99 -14.77 26.24
C VAL A 35 3.51 -14.56 25.94
N SER A 36 2.72 -14.25 26.96
CA SER A 36 1.26 -14.06 26.85
C SER A 36 0.79 -12.61 26.78
N LEU A 37 1.67 -11.64 26.44
CA LEU A 37 1.26 -10.22 26.28
C LEU A 37 1.85 -9.46 25.08
N THR A 38 2.53 -10.12 24.14
CA THR A 38 3.06 -9.46 22.92
C THR A 38 2.93 -10.33 21.66
N GLU A 39 1.77 -10.94 21.43
CA GLU A 39 1.49 -11.58 20.14
C GLU A 39 0.02 -11.37 19.72
N SER A 40 -0.38 -10.12 19.50
CA SER A 40 -1.34 -9.85 18.42
C SER A 40 -0.59 -9.86 17.09
N LYS A 41 0.13 -10.95 16.78
CA LYS A 41 0.65 -11.18 15.43
C LYS A 41 -0.56 -11.56 14.60
N MET A 42 -1.31 -10.55 14.15
CA MET A 42 -2.30 -10.71 13.10
C MET A 42 -1.52 -11.32 11.94
N LYS A 43 -1.66 -12.64 11.74
CA LYS A 43 -1.16 -13.31 10.55
C LYS A 43 -1.93 -12.71 9.39
N THR A 44 -1.42 -11.64 8.80
CA THR A 44 -1.91 -11.10 7.55
C THR A 44 -1.71 -12.19 6.52
N ARG A 45 -2.77 -12.98 6.30
CA ARG A 45 -2.76 -14.02 5.29
C ARG A 45 -2.69 -13.28 3.97
N PHE A 46 -1.56 -13.39 3.28
CA PHE A 46 -1.40 -12.86 1.93
C PHE A 46 -2.58 -13.33 1.06
N GLN A 47 -3.51 -12.42 0.78
CA GLN A 47 -4.67 -12.70 -0.05
C GLN A 47 -4.27 -12.47 -1.49
N LYS A 48 -3.67 -13.50 -2.09
CA LYS A 48 -3.28 -13.46 -3.50
C LYS A 48 -4.53 -13.25 -4.35
N ARG A 49 -4.61 -12.14 -5.06
CA ARG A 49 -5.64 -11.96 -6.08
C ARG A 49 -5.41 -12.91 -7.25
N ILE A 50 -6.44 -13.67 -7.61
CA ILE A 50 -6.45 -14.52 -8.79
C ILE A 50 -7.04 -13.70 -9.94
N TYR A 51 -6.21 -13.38 -10.92
CA TYR A 51 -6.67 -12.64 -12.10
C TYR A 51 -7.35 -13.56 -13.10
N THR A 52 -8.53 -13.16 -13.52
CA THR A 52 -9.10 -13.59 -14.79
C THR A 52 -8.67 -12.63 -15.89
N PHE A 53 -8.82 -13.03 -17.16
CA PHE A 53 -8.54 -12.14 -18.29
C PHE A 53 -9.41 -10.87 -18.24
N GLY A 54 -10.69 -11.01 -17.86
CA GLY A 54 -11.61 -9.87 -17.74
C GLY A 54 -11.20 -8.89 -16.65
N THR A 55 -10.87 -9.38 -15.45
CA THR A 55 -10.40 -8.49 -14.37
C THR A 55 -9.10 -7.80 -14.77
N LEU A 56 -8.14 -8.55 -15.34
CA LEU A 56 -6.87 -7.97 -15.80
C LEU A 56 -7.09 -6.84 -16.82
N LEU A 57 -7.98 -7.00 -17.79
CA LEU A 57 -8.28 -5.96 -18.77
C LEU A 57 -8.93 -4.73 -18.15
N THR A 58 -9.88 -4.90 -17.22
CA THR A 58 -10.49 -3.80 -16.46
C THR A 58 -9.44 -2.94 -15.79
N ASP A 59 -8.46 -3.61 -15.18
CA ASP A 59 -7.43 -2.99 -14.37
C ASP A 59 -6.36 -2.29 -15.19
N VAL A 60 -5.96 -2.89 -16.31
CA VAL A 60 -5.13 -2.23 -17.33
C VAL A 60 -5.85 -1.01 -17.89
N GLY A 61 -7.16 -1.12 -18.17
CA GLY A 61 -7.98 0.00 -18.63
C GLY A 61 -8.05 1.15 -17.61
N PHE A 62 -8.25 0.83 -16.32
CA PHE A 62 -8.24 1.81 -15.24
C PHE A 62 -6.88 2.52 -15.14
N LEU A 63 -5.78 1.76 -15.17
CA LEU A 63 -4.45 2.34 -15.12
C LEU A 63 -4.21 3.25 -16.32
N ALA A 64 -4.54 2.82 -17.53
CA ALA A 64 -4.38 3.60 -18.76
C ALA A 64 -5.19 4.91 -18.71
N ALA A 65 -6.45 4.86 -18.25
CA ALA A 65 -7.31 6.03 -18.13
C ALA A 65 -6.78 7.06 -17.13
N ASN A 66 -6.10 6.61 -16.06
CA ASN A 66 -5.61 7.48 -15.00
C ASN A 66 -4.12 7.85 -15.13
N LEU A 67 -3.38 7.18 -16.04
CA LEU A 67 -1.94 7.38 -16.22
C LEU A 67 -1.56 8.84 -16.51
N PRO A 68 -2.23 9.60 -17.40
CA PRO A 68 -1.86 11.00 -17.64
C PRO A 68 -1.96 11.85 -16.38
N ARG A 69 -2.96 11.58 -15.52
CA ARG A 69 -3.16 12.30 -14.26
C ARG A 69 -2.11 11.90 -13.22
N ALA A 70 -1.76 10.62 -13.15
CA ALA A 70 -0.68 10.14 -12.29
C ALA A 70 0.66 10.80 -12.65
N VAL A 71 0.98 10.86 -13.95
CA VAL A 71 2.19 11.52 -14.47
C VAL A 71 2.18 13.04 -14.21
N ALA A 72 1.03 13.70 -14.38
CA ALA A 72 0.91 15.12 -14.06
C ALA A 72 1.16 15.38 -12.56
N MET A 73 0.65 14.51 -11.68
CA MET A 73 0.86 14.63 -10.24
C MET A 73 2.29 14.29 -9.81
N SER A 74 2.97 13.35 -10.46
CA SER A 74 4.37 13.05 -10.13
C SER A 74 5.33 14.19 -10.48
N ARG A 75 4.87 15.17 -11.26
CA ARG A 75 5.61 16.41 -11.55
C ARG A 75 5.29 17.54 -10.56
N ASN A 76 4.40 17.31 -9.60
CA ASN A 76 4.10 18.28 -8.55
C ASN A 76 5.24 18.29 -7.52
N GLU A 77 5.78 19.47 -7.24
CA GLU A 77 6.89 19.65 -6.28
C GLU A 77 6.54 19.17 -4.86
N LYS A 78 5.26 19.19 -4.49
CA LYS A 78 4.78 18.68 -3.19
C LYS A 78 4.79 17.14 -3.11
N ILE A 79 4.91 16.44 -4.24
CA ILE A 79 4.91 14.99 -4.29
C ILE A 79 6.32 14.51 -4.63
N SER A 80 7.14 14.38 -3.58
CA SER A 80 8.50 13.86 -3.71
C SER A 80 8.49 12.37 -4.03
N GLN A 81 9.59 11.86 -4.62
CA GLN A 81 9.75 10.42 -4.83
C GLN A 81 9.67 9.65 -3.51
N ILE A 82 10.28 10.18 -2.45
CA ILE A 82 10.22 9.63 -1.10
C ILE A 82 8.77 9.46 -0.64
N PHE A 83 7.94 10.49 -0.82
CA PHE A 83 6.54 10.44 -0.40
C PHE A 83 5.76 9.37 -1.18
N ILE A 84 6.04 9.19 -2.47
CA ILE A 84 5.49 8.09 -3.26
C ILE A 84 5.90 6.74 -2.65
N GLU A 85 7.17 6.55 -2.31
CA GLU A 85 7.64 5.29 -1.70
C GLU A 85 7.02 5.05 -0.31
N LYS A 86 6.79 6.09 0.51
CA LYS A 86 6.04 5.95 1.78
C LYS A 86 4.64 5.40 1.53
N ILE A 87 3.91 5.96 0.56
CA ILE A 87 2.56 5.50 0.18
C ILE A 87 2.61 4.04 -0.30
N MET A 88 3.55 3.73 -1.20
CA MET A 88 3.67 2.38 -1.76
C MET A 88 4.06 1.34 -0.71
N THR A 89 4.89 1.72 0.27
CA THR A 89 5.28 0.86 1.40
C THR A 89 4.08 0.53 2.28
N VAL A 90 3.24 1.53 2.61
CA VAL A 90 2.00 1.32 3.39
C VAL A 90 1.02 0.39 2.67
N VAL A 91 0.76 0.65 1.38
CA VAL A 91 -0.13 -0.22 0.57
C VAL A 91 0.42 -1.65 0.51
N THR A 92 1.74 -1.77 0.36
CA THR A 92 2.42 -3.07 0.32
C THR A 92 2.34 -3.81 1.64
N ALA A 93 2.43 -3.10 2.77
CA ALA A 93 2.30 -3.67 4.11
C ALA A 93 0.93 -4.32 4.32
N VAL A 94 -0.14 -3.62 3.90
CA VAL A 94 -1.52 -4.13 3.96
C VAL A 94 -1.70 -5.33 3.02
N ASN A 95 -1.20 -5.24 1.79
CA ASN A 95 -1.36 -6.30 0.79
C ASN A 95 -0.47 -7.53 1.04
N GLY A 96 0.62 -7.39 1.81
CA GLY A 96 1.55 -8.47 2.15
C GLY A 96 2.34 -9.02 0.96
N CYS A 97 2.57 -8.22 -0.08
CA CYS A 97 3.21 -8.69 -1.31
C CYS A 97 4.74 -8.68 -1.21
N VAL A 98 5.35 -9.88 -1.14
CA VAL A 98 6.80 -10.09 -0.93
C VAL A 98 7.67 -9.31 -1.92
N TYR A 99 7.32 -9.31 -3.21
CA TYR A 99 8.09 -8.61 -4.24
C TYR A 99 8.03 -7.09 -4.09
N CYS A 100 6.83 -6.56 -3.86
CA CYS A 100 6.64 -5.13 -3.61
C CYS A 100 7.33 -4.70 -2.31
N SER A 101 7.33 -5.56 -1.28
CA SER A 101 8.02 -5.28 -0.02
C SER A 101 9.51 -5.07 -0.25
N TRP A 102 10.15 -5.99 -0.98
CA TRP A 102 11.55 -5.84 -1.32
C TRP A 102 11.82 -4.60 -2.20
N PHE A 103 11.02 -4.41 -3.25
CA PHE A 103 11.22 -3.31 -4.20
C PHE A 103 11.05 -1.94 -3.53
N HIS A 104 9.94 -1.70 -2.85
CA HIS A 104 9.66 -0.40 -2.23
C HIS A 104 10.51 -0.14 -0.99
N ALA A 105 10.91 -1.17 -0.24
CA ALA A 105 11.92 -1.00 0.81
C ALA A 105 13.25 -0.49 0.23
N LYS A 106 13.71 -1.09 -0.87
CA LYS A 106 14.93 -0.67 -1.54
C LYS A 106 14.81 0.78 -2.06
N GLN A 107 13.74 1.10 -2.76
CA GLN A 107 13.52 2.46 -3.29
C GLN A 107 13.41 3.51 -2.18
N ALA A 108 12.77 3.18 -1.05
CA ALA A 108 12.66 4.07 0.10
C ALA A 108 14.03 4.38 0.71
N VAL A 109 14.88 3.36 0.91
CA VAL A 109 16.24 3.54 1.42
C VAL A 109 17.12 4.32 0.44
N GLU A 110 17.06 4.00 -0.86
CA GLU A 110 17.78 4.76 -1.90
C GLU A 110 17.30 6.22 -2.00
N GLY A 111 16.03 6.46 -1.66
CA GLY A 111 15.44 7.79 -1.53
C GLY A 111 15.87 8.55 -0.28
N GLY A 112 16.52 7.90 0.69
CA GLY A 112 17.06 8.54 1.90
C GLY A 112 16.28 8.25 3.19
N LEU A 113 15.32 7.32 3.19
CA LEU A 113 14.72 6.84 4.43
C LEU A 113 15.71 5.95 5.19
N THR A 114 15.68 6.09 6.50
CA THR A 114 16.37 5.15 7.39
C THR A 114 15.65 3.80 7.40
N GLU A 115 16.39 2.74 7.72
CA GLU A 115 15.80 1.40 7.87
C GLU A 115 14.68 1.39 8.93
N ALA A 116 14.82 2.17 10.00
CA ALA A 116 13.81 2.30 11.05
C ALA A 116 12.49 2.90 10.51
N GLU A 117 12.56 3.98 9.73
CA GLU A 117 11.36 4.58 9.11
C GLU A 117 10.68 3.60 8.14
N VAL A 118 11.45 2.83 7.38
CA VAL A 118 10.91 1.79 6.48
C VAL A 118 10.20 0.69 7.27
N GLN A 119 10.80 0.22 8.38
CA GLN A 119 10.15 -0.76 9.25
C GLN A 119 8.88 -0.20 9.89
N ASN A 120 8.89 1.05 10.34
CA ASN A 120 7.72 1.72 10.87
C ASN A 120 6.59 1.80 9.83
N LEU A 121 6.90 2.14 8.58
CA LEU A 121 5.93 2.12 7.48
C LEU A 121 5.34 0.71 7.25
N PHE A 122 6.16 -0.34 7.27
CA PHE A 122 5.68 -1.73 7.15
C PHE A 122 4.84 -2.19 8.35
N ASN A 123 5.11 -1.67 9.53
CA ASN A 123 4.33 -1.96 10.73
C ASN A 123 3.07 -1.08 10.84
N LEU A 124 2.81 -0.19 9.87
CA LEU A 124 1.74 0.81 9.91
C LEU A 124 1.84 1.76 11.11
N GLN A 125 3.08 2.07 11.51
CA GLN A 125 3.45 2.92 12.65
C GLN A 125 4.15 4.21 12.18
N PHE A 126 3.59 4.88 11.17
CA PHE A 126 4.24 6.00 10.47
C PHE A 126 3.82 7.39 10.99
N GLU A 127 3.01 7.47 12.04
CA GLU A 127 2.51 8.76 12.58
C GLU A 127 3.64 9.69 13.07
N THR A 128 4.75 9.12 13.56
CA THR A 128 5.91 9.90 14.02
C THR A 128 6.85 10.33 12.89
N ASP A 129 6.83 9.62 11.77
CA ASP A 129 7.79 9.77 10.66
C ASP A 129 7.17 10.49 9.45
N ALA A 130 5.85 10.68 9.48
CA ALA A 130 5.09 11.41 8.46
C ALA A 130 4.97 12.88 8.83
N SER A 131 5.16 13.77 7.86
CA SER A 131 4.80 15.18 8.04
C SER A 131 3.27 15.35 8.12
N GLU A 132 2.81 16.50 8.62
CA GLU A 132 1.38 16.85 8.65
C GLU A 132 0.71 16.77 7.27
N PHE A 133 1.49 17.02 6.20
CA PHE A 133 1.02 16.89 4.82
C PHE A 133 0.92 15.43 4.35
N GLU A 134 1.84 14.58 4.78
CA GLU A 134 1.91 13.17 4.36
C GLU A 134 0.94 12.28 5.14
N LEU A 135 0.64 12.61 6.40
CA LEU A 135 -0.14 11.75 7.28
C LEU A 135 -1.56 11.42 6.75
N PRO A 136 -2.39 12.40 6.30
CA PRO A 136 -3.72 12.10 5.76
C PRO A 136 -3.66 11.19 4.53
N ALA A 137 -2.61 11.37 3.74
CA ALA A 137 -2.32 10.61 2.53
C ALA A 137 -1.95 9.15 2.82
N LEU A 138 -1.12 8.91 3.85
CA LEU A 138 -0.74 7.56 4.29
C LEU A 138 -1.91 6.82 4.94
N LEU A 139 -2.69 7.52 5.78
CA LEU A 139 -3.92 6.97 6.37
C LEU A 139 -4.93 6.59 5.28
N TYR A 140 -5.10 7.43 4.27
CA TYR A 140 -5.92 7.10 3.12
C TYR A 140 -5.39 5.89 2.35
N ALA A 141 -4.09 5.82 2.11
CA ALA A 141 -3.47 4.70 1.40
C ALA A 141 -3.67 3.37 2.12
N GLN A 142 -3.54 3.36 3.44
CA GLN A 142 -3.86 2.20 4.28
C GLN A 142 -5.33 1.80 4.11
N HIS A 143 -6.27 2.72 4.34
CA HIS A 143 -7.71 2.42 4.22
C HIS A 143 -8.10 1.96 2.82
N TYR A 144 -7.53 2.58 1.79
CA TYR A 144 -7.73 2.20 0.40
C TYR A 144 -7.30 0.76 0.14
N ALA A 145 -6.16 0.33 0.69
CA ALA A 145 -5.69 -1.04 0.57
C ALA A 145 -6.56 -2.02 1.39
N GLU A 146 -6.92 -1.68 2.62
CA GLU A 146 -7.74 -2.51 3.51
C GLU A 146 -9.15 -2.77 2.95
N THR A 147 -9.70 -1.77 2.25
CA THR A 147 -11.02 -1.85 1.61
C THR A 147 -10.98 -2.37 0.19
N ASN A 148 -9.84 -2.92 -0.25
CA ASN A 148 -9.70 -3.48 -1.58
C ASN A 148 -10.11 -2.46 -2.67
N CYS A 149 -9.57 -1.24 -2.58
CA CYS A 149 -9.85 -0.10 -3.46
C CYS A 149 -11.25 0.53 -3.33
N HIS A 150 -11.97 0.27 -2.22
CA HIS A 150 -13.29 0.84 -1.96
C HIS A 150 -13.30 1.72 -0.69
N PRO A 151 -12.56 2.85 -0.69
CA PRO A 151 -12.48 3.72 0.47
C PRO A 151 -13.86 4.31 0.81
N LEU A 152 -14.07 4.62 2.09
CA LEU A 152 -15.31 5.25 2.53
C LEU A 152 -15.36 6.69 2.00
N PRO A 153 -16.55 7.21 1.64
CA PRO A 153 -16.66 8.55 1.04
C PRO A 153 -16.11 9.67 1.92
N ASP A 154 -16.25 9.57 3.25
CA ASP A 154 -15.80 10.55 4.25
C ASP A 154 -14.28 10.68 4.34
N MET A 155 -13.52 9.67 3.89
CA MET A 155 -12.06 9.72 3.83
C MET A 155 -11.56 10.59 2.66
N ASN A 156 -12.41 10.85 1.66
CA ASN A 156 -12.07 11.71 0.53
C ASN A 156 -12.12 13.20 0.89
N ASP A 157 -13.01 13.57 1.81
CA ASP A 157 -13.23 14.97 2.23
C ASP A 157 -12.01 15.54 2.98
N LYS A 158 -11.24 14.66 3.64
CA LYS A 158 -10.01 15.04 4.37
C LYS A 158 -8.81 15.29 3.45
N LEU A 159 -8.94 15.02 2.15
CA LEU A 159 -7.85 15.14 1.17
C LEU A 159 -8.01 16.34 0.23
N THR A 160 -9.15 17.02 0.31
CA THR A 160 -9.52 18.17 -0.53
C THR A 160 -9.45 19.51 0.20
N ALA A 161 -9.17 19.50 1.51
CA ALA A 161 -8.89 20.67 2.34
C ALA A 161 -7.44 21.15 2.16
#